data_AF-A0AAX2F7E3-F1
#
_entry.id   AF-A0AAX2F7E3-F1
#
_cell.length_a   1.000
_cell.length_b   1.000
_cell.length_c   1.000
_cell.angle_alpha   90.00
_cell.angle_beta   90.00
_cell.angle_gamma   90.00
#
_symmetry.space_group_name_H-M   'P 1'
#
loop_
_entity.id
_entity.type
_entity.pdbx_description
1 polymer ?
#
loop_
_entity_poly.entity_id
_entity_poly.type
_entity_poly.pdbx_seq_one_letter_code
_entity_poly.pdbx_strand_id
1 'polypeptide(L)'
;MKRKIILTIMAMLAFSTNILAQDNLPTTKNETSSSKNGKLIHTNDSIFKTHLVNDEFQVWMDIDFYHNNITVPRQEIFGEVPGYFGAVRDTRKWIISDATIKGKKALLTIINDYGSEDLKAVLKRNSDGTYTLTRLEGSTMKIVVNNKWVKIPKDLNFYCK
;
A
#
# COMPACT_ATOMS: atom_id res chain seq x y z
N MET A 1 -42.79 29.89 0.73
CA MET A 1 -42.53 29.02 -0.44
C MET A 1 -41.97 27.69 0.06
N LYS A 2 -42.74 26.60 -0.03
CA LYS A 2 -42.31 25.25 0.36
C LYS A 2 -42.25 24.39 -0.90
N ARG A 3 -41.05 24.06 -1.38
CA ARG A 3 -40.84 23.15 -2.52
C ARG A 3 -40.88 21.71 -2.00
N LYS A 4 -41.85 20.92 -2.47
CA LYS A 4 -41.87 19.47 -2.28
C LYS A 4 -41.19 18.83 -3.47
N ILE A 5 -40.10 18.11 -3.23
CA ILE A 5 -39.37 17.32 -4.23
C ILE A 5 -40.07 15.98 -4.32
N ILE A 6 -40.59 15.65 -5.51
CA ILE A 6 -41.21 14.35 -5.83
C ILE A 6 -40.09 13.48 -6.41
N LEU A 7 -39.74 12.40 -5.70
CA LEU A 7 -38.80 11.36 -6.14
C LEU A 7 -39.60 10.16 -6.60
N THR A 8 -39.74 9.99 -7.92
CA THR A 8 -40.39 8.84 -8.53
C THR A 8 -39.33 7.75 -8.76
N ILE A 9 -39.37 6.70 -7.95
CA ILE A 9 -38.51 5.52 -8.09
C ILE A 9 -39.17 4.60 -9.12
N MET A 10 -38.58 4.50 -10.32
CA MET A 10 -39.00 3.51 -11.31
C MET A 10 -38.22 2.21 -11.08
N ALA A 11 -38.95 1.16 -10.69
CA ALA A 11 -38.44 -0.20 -10.62
C ALA A 11 -38.55 -0.85 -12.01
N MET A 12 -37.44 -1.39 -12.54
CA MET A 12 -37.50 -2.33 -13.67
C MET A 12 -36.83 -3.65 -13.30
N LEU A 13 -37.74 -4.58 -13.04
CA LEU A 13 -37.73 -6.04 -13.14
C LEU A 13 -36.49 -6.71 -13.76
N ALA A 14 -35.98 -7.67 -13.00
CA ALA A 14 -35.10 -8.73 -13.46
C ALA A 14 -35.85 -9.68 -14.42
N PHE A 15 -35.22 -10.02 -15.53
CA PHE A 15 -35.55 -11.19 -16.33
C PHE A 15 -34.47 -12.26 -16.10
N SER A 16 -34.92 -13.44 -15.70
CA SER A 16 -34.10 -14.65 -15.58
C SER A 16 -34.50 -15.67 -16.65
N THR A 17 -33.60 -16.65 -16.86
CA THR A 17 -33.78 -17.97 -17.51
C THR A 17 -33.68 -18.01 -19.06
N ASN A 18 -33.13 -19.03 -19.76
CA ASN A 18 -32.52 -20.34 -19.42
C ASN A 18 -31.58 -20.86 -20.55
N ILE A 19 -30.51 -21.55 -20.14
CA ILE A 19 -29.99 -22.90 -20.54
C ILE A 19 -29.91 -23.33 -22.04
N LEU A 20 -28.72 -23.74 -22.52
CA LEU A 20 -28.35 -25.15 -22.84
C LEU A 20 -26.87 -25.29 -23.25
N ALA A 21 -26.30 -26.41 -22.80
CA ALA A 21 -24.91 -26.79 -22.81
C ALA A 21 -24.46 -27.44 -24.14
N GLN A 22 -23.14 -27.44 -24.38
CA GLN A 22 -22.43 -28.56 -25.01
C GLN A 22 -20.94 -28.51 -24.61
N ASP A 23 -20.54 -29.50 -23.82
CA ASP A 23 -19.16 -29.87 -23.56
C ASP A 23 -18.52 -30.46 -24.83
N ASN A 24 -17.26 -30.11 -25.08
CA ASN A 24 -16.13 -31.03 -25.34
C ASN A 24 -14.92 -30.24 -25.89
N LEU A 25 -13.82 -30.28 -25.13
CA LEU A 25 -12.46 -29.79 -25.41
C LEU A 25 -11.58 -31.00 -25.82
N PRO A 26 -10.38 -30.86 -26.45
CA PRO A 26 -9.87 -29.92 -27.46
C PRO A 26 -9.30 -30.64 -28.71
N THR A 27 -9.05 -29.90 -29.79
CA THR A 27 -7.76 -30.07 -30.52
C THR A 27 -7.40 -28.79 -31.27
N THR A 28 -6.32 -28.16 -30.82
CA THR A 28 -5.78 -26.87 -31.28
C THR A 28 -5.27 -26.94 -32.73
N LYS A 29 -5.72 -26.00 -33.56
CA LYS A 29 -5.06 -25.59 -34.81
C LYS A 29 -4.78 -24.09 -34.76
N ASN A 30 -3.57 -23.73 -35.19
CA ASN A 30 -3.08 -22.36 -35.37
C ASN A 30 -3.90 -21.63 -36.45
N GLU A 31 -4.11 -20.32 -36.29
CA GLU A 31 -3.71 -19.29 -37.27
C GLU A 31 -3.99 -17.85 -36.79
N THR A 32 -3.03 -17.01 -37.18
CA THR A 32 -2.78 -15.59 -36.87
C THR A 32 -3.83 -14.62 -37.44
N SER A 33 -4.08 -13.49 -36.78
CA SER A 33 -4.30 -12.19 -37.45
C SER A 33 -4.23 -10.95 -36.53
N SER A 34 -3.32 -10.05 -36.94
CA SER A 34 -3.39 -8.58 -36.91
C SER A 34 -3.05 -7.76 -35.65
N SER A 35 -1.79 -7.32 -35.64
CA SER A 35 -1.27 -5.96 -35.39
C SER A 35 -2.15 -4.93 -34.66
N LYS A 36 -1.64 -4.41 -33.52
CA LYS A 36 -1.34 -2.97 -33.36
C LYS A 36 -0.53 -2.66 -32.08
N ASN A 37 0.52 -1.86 -32.32
CA ASN A 37 1.21 -0.94 -31.42
C ASN A 37 2.05 -1.51 -30.27
N GLY A 38 3.37 -1.45 -30.49
CA GLY A 38 4.36 -1.33 -29.43
C GLY A 38 4.04 -0.13 -28.54
N LYS A 39 3.52 -0.43 -27.36
CA LYS A 39 3.39 0.53 -26.26
C LYS A 39 4.70 0.47 -25.49
N LEU A 40 5.40 1.60 -25.53
CA LEU A 40 6.48 2.04 -24.65
C LEU A 40 6.65 1.13 -23.42
N ILE A 41 7.77 0.39 -23.35
CA ILE A 41 8.23 -0.14 -22.07
C ILE A 41 8.63 1.09 -21.24
N HIS A 42 7.65 1.67 -20.55
CA HIS A 42 7.95 2.29 -19.28
C HIS A 42 8.48 1.13 -18.43
N THR A 43 9.77 1.16 -18.10
CA THR A 43 10.23 0.42 -16.94
C THR A 43 9.30 0.86 -15.80
N ASN A 44 8.38 -0.02 -15.43
CA ASN A 44 7.58 0.13 -14.22
C ASN A 44 8.55 -0.09 -13.06
N ASP A 45 9.42 0.89 -12.83
CA ASP A 45 10.13 1.04 -11.57
C ASP A 45 9.01 1.28 -10.56
N SER A 46 8.64 0.21 -9.88
CA SER A 46 7.56 0.20 -8.91
C SER A 46 7.99 1.08 -7.74
N ILE A 47 7.62 2.36 -7.79
CA ILE A 47 8.17 3.41 -6.92
C ILE A 47 7.88 3.19 -5.43
N PHE A 48 6.93 2.31 -5.13
CA PHE A 48 6.56 1.89 -3.78
C PHE A 48 6.78 0.39 -3.57
N LYS A 49 7.85 -0.14 -4.18
CA LYS A 49 8.41 -1.46 -3.92
C LYS A 49 9.92 -1.32 -3.76
N THR A 50 10.38 -1.11 -2.53
CA THR A 50 11.78 -0.75 -2.25
C THR A 50 12.12 -0.91 -0.77
N HIS A 51 13.41 -1.02 -0.48
CA HIS A 51 13.98 -0.80 0.85
C HIS A 51 14.35 0.69 0.99
N LEU A 52 13.93 1.33 2.08
CA LEU A 52 14.17 2.74 2.37
C LEU A 52 14.91 2.88 3.69
N VAL A 53 15.91 3.74 3.76
CA VAL A 53 16.73 3.92 4.97
C VAL A 53 16.85 5.39 5.38
N ASN A 54 16.99 5.60 6.69
CA ASN A 54 17.39 6.86 7.31
C ASN A 54 18.50 6.57 8.32
N ASP A 55 19.71 7.02 8.03
CA ASP A 55 20.89 6.75 8.86
C ASP A 55 20.91 7.54 10.16
N GLU A 56 20.34 8.75 10.17
CA GLU A 56 20.31 9.64 11.35
C GLU A 56 19.61 8.97 12.54
N PHE A 57 18.43 8.39 12.29
CA PHE A 57 17.66 7.66 13.30
C PHE A 57 17.97 6.16 13.32
N GLN A 58 18.71 5.66 12.31
CA GLN A 58 19.00 4.24 12.07
C GLN A 58 17.72 3.42 11.95
N VAL A 59 16.83 3.88 11.08
CA VAL A 59 15.51 3.30 10.81
C VAL A 59 15.36 2.98 9.34
N TRP A 60 14.48 2.05 9.02
CA TRP A 60 14.19 1.66 7.64
C TRP A 60 12.71 1.36 7.44
N MET A 61 12.33 1.26 6.17
CA MET A 61 11.06 0.69 5.74
C MET A 61 11.30 -0.33 4.63
N ASP A 62 10.67 -1.50 4.74
CA ASP A 62 10.51 -2.44 3.64
C ASP A 62 9.07 -2.36 3.16
N ILE A 63 8.86 -2.07 1.88
CA ILE A 63 7.54 -1.82 1.31
C ILE A 63 7.33 -2.54 -0.02
N ASP A 64 6.12 -3.04 -0.23
CA ASP A 64 5.54 -3.39 -1.53
C ASP A 64 4.03 -3.07 -1.49
N PHE A 65 3.69 -1.82 -1.81
CA PHE A 65 2.30 -1.33 -1.78
C PHE A 65 1.45 -1.79 -2.97
N TYR A 66 2.02 -2.60 -3.87
CA TYR A 66 1.32 -3.13 -5.04
C TYR A 66 0.84 -4.56 -4.82
N HIS A 67 1.61 -5.35 -4.06
CA HIS A 67 1.31 -6.76 -3.82
C HIS A 67 0.90 -7.04 -2.37
N ASN A 68 1.24 -6.15 -1.42
CA ASN A 68 0.94 -6.30 0.00
C ASN A 68 1.42 -7.64 0.58
N ASN A 69 2.58 -8.10 0.12
CA ASN A 69 3.10 -9.45 0.40
C ASN A 69 4.34 -9.43 1.31
N ILE A 70 4.52 -8.37 2.11
CA ILE A 70 5.64 -8.31 3.06
C ILE A 70 5.26 -9.07 4.32
N THR A 71 6.03 -10.10 4.66
CA THR A 71 6.01 -10.72 5.99
C THR A 71 6.90 -9.93 6.93
N VAL A 72 6.36 -9.46 8.06
CA VAL A 72 7.14 -8.70 9.02
C VAL A 72 7.92 -9.66 9.93
N PRO A 73 9.27 -9.57 10.00
CA PRO A 73 10.06 -10.50 10.79
C PRO A 73 9.67 -10.48 12.27
N ARG A 74 9.45 -11.67 12.84
CA ARG A 74 9.02 -11.91 14.24
C ARG A 74 7.63 -11.37 14.56
N GLN A 75 6.85 -11.00 13.54
CA GLN A 75 5.51 -10.44 13.64
C GLN A 75 4.60 -11.11 12.60
N GLU A 76 4.80 -12.40 12.36
CA GLU A 76 4.11 -13.19 11.34
C GLU A 76 2.60 -13.31 11.59
N ILE A 77 2.15 -13.06 12.83
CA ILE A 77 0.74 -13.06 13.22
C ILE A 77 -0.09 -12.00 12.47
N PHE A 78 0.54 -10.93 11.98
CA PHE A 78 -0.15 -9.92 11.16
C PHE A 78 -0.38 -10.39 9.71
N GLY A 79 0.17 -11.55 9.32
CA GLY A 79 0.10 -12.04 7.95
C GLY A 79 0.95 -11.20 6.99
N GLU A 80 0.55 -11.21 5.72
CA GLU A 80 1.14 -10.38 4.68
C GLU A 80 0.58 -8.96 4.73
N VAL A 81 1.47 -7.97 4.67
CA VAL A 81 1.13 -6.55 4.77
C VAL A 81 1.82 -5.72 3.67
N PRO A 82 1.36 -4.48 3.42
CA PRO A 82 2.04 -3.52 2.54
C PRO A 82 3.51 -3.25 2.90
N GLY A 83 3.88 -3.36 4.17
CA GLY A 83 5.23 -3.15 4.63
C GLY A 83 5.32 -2.87 6.13
N TYR A 84 6.50 -2.42 6.57
CA TYR A 84 6.72 -2.06 7.95
C TYR A 84 7.86 -1.04 8.10
N PHE A 85 7.89 -0.37 9.24
CA PHE A 85 8.97 0.50 9.69
C PHE A 85 9.71 -0.19 10.85
N GLY A 86 11.04 -0.24 10.76
CA GLY A 86 11.93 -0.85 11.74
C GLY A 86 13.09 0.06 12.17
N ALA A 87 13.79 -0.33 13.22
CA ALA A 87 14.99 0.35 13.69
C ALA A 87 16.12 -0.64 13.97
N VAL A 88 17.37 -0.24 13.73
CA VAL A 88 18.54 -1.15 13.84
C VAL A 88 18.74 -1.59 15.29
N ARG A 89 18.39 -0.68 16.20
CA ARG A 89 18.58 -0.84 17.65
C ARG A 89 17.28 -1.22 18.37
N ASP A 90 16.20 -1.45 17.62
CA ASP A 90 14.88 -1.75 18.18
C ASP A 90 14.22 -2.92 17.43
N THR A 91 14.00 -4.01 18.15
CA THR A 91 13.36 -5.19 17.58
C THR A 91 11.87 -4.97 17.29
N ARG A 92 11.25 -3.97 17.92
CA ARG A 92 9.83 -3.65 17.70
C ARG A 92 9.60 -3.07 16.31
N LYS A 93 8.36 -3.16 15.86
CA LYS A 93 7.97 -2.79 14.49
C LYS A 93 6.72 -1.92 14.50
N TRP A 94 6.68 -1.01 13.54
CA TRP A 94 5.48 -0.29 13.17
C TRP A 94 4.98 -0.87 11.85
N ILE A 95 3.86 -1.56 11.89
CA ILE A 95 3.30 -2.33 10.77
C ILE A 95 2.47 -1.38 9.90
N ILE A 96 2.71 -1.37 8.60
CA ILE A 96 1.86 -0.64 7.64
C ILE A 96 0.71 -1.57 7.31
N SER A 97 -0.44 -1.39 7.96
CA SER A 97 -1.61 -2.28 7.81
C SER A 97 -2.42 -1.98 6.55
N ASP A 98 -2.34 -0.77 6.01
CA ASP A 98 -2.98 -0.38 4.76
C ASP A 98 -2.15 0.65 4.00
N ALA A 99 -2.18 0.58 2.67
CA ALA A 99 -1.50 1.51 1.78
C ALA A 99 -2.34 1.79 0.52
N THR A 100 -2.62 3.07 0.26
CA THR A 100 -3.32 3.53 -0.95
C THR A 100 -2.44 4.46 -1.77
N ILE A 101 -2.04 4.03 -2.97
CA ILE A 101 -1.21 4.81 -3.89
C ILE A 101 -2.05 5.88 -4.61
N LYS A 102 -1.54 7.12 -4.63
CA LYS A 102 -2.07 8.28 -5.35
C LYS A 102 -0.93 9.02 -6.05
N GLY A 103 -0.57 8.53 -7.23
CA GLY A 103 0.55 9.07 -8.01
C GLY A 103 1.88 8.87 -7.28
N LYS A 104 2.60 9.97 -6.99
CA LYS A 104 3.88 9.95 -6.25
C LYS A 104 3.73 9.93 -4.72
N LYS A 105 2.51 9.70 -4.22
CA LYS A 105 2.20 9.61 -2.79
C LYS A 105 1.51 8.30 -2.49
N ALA A 106 1.70 7.78 -1.28
CA ALA A 106 0.93 6.69 -0.71
C ALA A 106 0.36 7.14 0.65
N LEU A 107 -0.93 6.96 0.85
CA LEU A 107 -1.60 7.15 2.15
C LEU A 107 -1.47 5.85 2.93
N LEU A 108 -0.99 5.94 4.17
CA LEU A 108 -0.66 4.79 5.00
C LEU A 108 -1.47 4.80 6.29
N THR A 109 -1.93 3.62 6.69
CA THR A 109 -2.33 3.34 8.08
C THR A 109 -1.22 2.51 8.71
N ILE A 110 -0.72 2.94 9.87
CA ILE A 110 0.41 2.30 10.53
C ILE A 110 0.05 2.04 11.99
N ILE A 111 0.30 0.83 12.47
CA ILE A 111 0.05 0.39 13.85
C ILE A 111 1.34 -0.08 14.51
N ASN A 112 1.49 0.08 15.82
CA ASN A 112 2.57 -0.58 16.54
C ASN A 112 2.30 -2.09 16.66
N ASP A 113 3.35 -2.86 16.95
CA ASP A 113 3.28 -4.32 17.13
C ASP A 113 2.51 -4.76 18.40
N TYR A 114 2.18 -3.83 19.29
CA TYR A 114 1.30 -4.06 20.44
C TYR A 114 -0.18 -3.82 20.13
N GLY A 115 -0.52 -3.23 18.98
CA GLY A 115 -1.89 -2.85 18.61
C GLY A 115 -2.50 -1.71 19.44
N SER A 116 -1.71 -1.04 20.28
CA SER A 116 -2.18 0.02 21.19
C SER A 116 -2.03 1.44 20.63
N GLU A 117 -1.23 1.59 19.57
CA GLU A 117 -0.95 2.87 18.93
C GLU A 117 -1.16 2.73 17.42
N ASP A 118 -1.94 3.63 16.84
CA ASP A 118 -2.12 3.77 15.39
C ASP A 118 -1.84 5.21 14.94
N LEU A 119 -1.49 5.37 13.67
CA LEU A 119 -1.32 6.66 13.01
C LEU A 119 -1.66 6.58 11.53
N LYS A 120 -1.97 7.74 10.94
CA LYS A 120 -2.04 7.91 9.48
C LYS A 120 -0.87 8.74 8.99
N ALA A 121 -0.30 8.34 7.86
CA ALA A 121 0.85 9.01 7.27
C ALA A 121 0.73 9.11 5.74
N VAL A 122 1.58 9.94 5.15
CA VAL A 122 1.83 9.97 3.71
C VAL A 122 3.29 9.66 3.47
N LEU A 123 3.58 8.68 2.62
CA LEU A 123 4.90 8.51 2.02
C LEU A 123 4.89 9.15 0.63
N LYS A 124 5.78 10.09 0.38
CA LYS A 124 5.91 10.79 -0.91
C LYS A 124 7.27 10.49 -1.53
N ARG A 125 7.30 10.09 -2.80
CA ARG A 125 8.52 10.08 -3.62
C ARG A 125 8.81 11.50 -4.13
N ASN A 126 9.98 12.01 -3.81
CA ASN A 126 10.47 13.32 -4.23
C ASN A 126 11.05 13.28 -5.66
N SER A 127 11.29 14.44 -6.25
CA SER A 127 11.82 14.56 -7.61
C SER A 127 13.26 14.07 -7.75
N ASP A 128 14.04 14.14 -6.67
CA ASP A 128 15.42 13.65 -6.57
C ASP A 128 15.51 12.14 -6.29
N GLY A 129 14.37 11.44 -6.20
CA GLY A 129 14.30 10.01 -5.91
C GLY A 129 14.29 9.66 -4.42
N THR A 130 14.46 10.62 -3.52
CA THR A 130 14.29 10.42 -2.07
C THR A 130 12.82 10.27 -1.69
N TYR A 131 12.54 9.92 -0.44
CA TYR A 131 11.19 9.79 0.08
C TYR A 131 11.03 10.61 1.36
N THR A 132 9.83 11.15 1.56
CA THR A 132 9.45 11.81 2.81
C THR A 132 8.22 11.11 3.38
N LEU A 133 8.35 10.59 4.61
CA LEU A 133 7.24 10.11 5.42
C LEU A 133 6.76 11.24 6.32
N THR A 134 5.51 11.65 6.17
CA THR A 134 4.86 12.68 6.99
C THR A 134 3.72 12.07 7.78
N ARG A 135 3.78 12.14 9.12
CA ARG A 135 2.64 11.79 9.98
C ARG A 135 1.56 12.87 9.84
N LEU A 136 0.34 12.45 9.51
CA LEU A 136 -0.83 13.33 9.42
C LEU A 136 -1.51 13.46 10.78
N GLU A 137 -1.87 12.33 11.38
CA GLU A 137 -2.62 12.24 12.64
C GLU A 137 -2.29 10.95 13.39
N GLY A 138 -2.79 10.84 14.63
CA GLY A 138 -2.60 9.69 15.50
C GLY A 138 -1.29 9.74 16.31
N SER A 139 -0.84 8.56 16.70
CA SER A 139 0.23 8.35 17.68
C SER A 139 1.58 8.84 17.19
N THR A 140 2.41 9.32 18.12
CA THR A 140 3.80 9.63 17.80
C THR A 140 4.60 8.34 17.72
N MET A 141 5.11 8.02 16.52
CA MET A 141 6.03 6.91 16.33
C MET A 141 7.26 7.06 17.23
N LYS A 142 7.61 5.99 17.94
CA LYS A 142 8.77 5.92 18.82
C LYS A 142 9.53 4.64 18.59
N ILE A 143 10.82 4.71 18.87
CA ILE A 143 11.73 3.57 18.95
C ILE A 143 12.40 3.56 20.33
N VAL A 144 13.01 2.46 20.74
CA VAL A 144 13.89 2.39 21.91
C VAL A 144 15.33 2.40 21.46
N VAL A 145 16.09 3.29 22.08
CA VAL A 145 17.53 3.42 21.91
C VAL A 145 18.12 3.52 23.31
N ASN A 146 19.04 2.61 23.64
CA ASN A 146 19.71 2.58 24.95
C ASN A 146 18.71 2.64 26.12
N ASN A 147 17.67 1.81 26.06
CA ASN A 147 16.58 1.72 27.04
C ASN A 147 15.74 3.01 27.21
N LYS A 148 15.81 3.94 26.26
CA LYS A 148 15.01 5.18 26.26
C LYS A 148 14.15 5.30 25.02
N TRP A 149 12.94 5.80 25.21
CA TRP A 149 12.03 6.11 24.12
C TRP A 149 12.51 7.35 23.36
N VAL A 150 12.79 7.18 22.08
CA VAL A 150 13.13 8.25 21.14
C VAL A 150 11.94 8.46 20.22
N LYS A 151 11.45 9.71 20.16
CA LYS A 151 10.37 10.09 19.25
C LYS A 151 10.92 10.28 17.84
N ILE A 152 10.25 9.69 16.86
CA ILE A 152 10.52 9.96 15.45
C ILE A 152 9.85 11.30 15.08
N PRO A 153 10.55 12.18 14.35
CA PRO A 153 9.98 13.46 13.92
C PRO A 153 8.72 13.27 13.06
N LYS A 154 7.91 14.33 12.96
CA LYS A 154 6.67 14.30 12.16
C LYS A 154 6.96 14.04 10.68
N ASP A 155 8.03 14.64 10.18
CA ASP A 155 8.55 14.47 8.83
C ASP A 155 9.90 13.77 8.90
N LEU A 156 10.06 12.69 8.15
CA LEU A 156 11.29 11.91 8.11
C LEU A 156 11.66 11.60 6.65
N ASN A 157 12.89 11.92 6.28
CA ASN A 157 13.41 11.67 4.94
C ASN A 157 14.14 10.33 4.86
N PHE A 158 13.97 9.64 3.74
CA PHE A 158 14.63 8.38 3.42
C PHE A 158 15.25 8.42 2.04
N TYR A 159 16.24 7.55 1.81
CA TYR A 159 16.75 7.24 0.48
C TYR A 159 16.64 5.73 0.21
N CYS A 160 16.59 5.35 -1.07
CA CYS A 160 16.65 3.94 -1.47
C CYS A 160 18.06 3.39 -1.26
N LYS A 161 18.17 2.17 -0.74
CA LYS A 161 19.43 1.43 -0.63
C LYS A 161 19.37 0.14 -1.42
#